data_AF-A0A7J7R4S3-F1
#
_entry.id   AF-A0A7J7R4S3-F1
#
_cell.length_a   1.000
_cell.length_b   1.000
_cell.length_c   1.000
_cell.angle_alpha   90.00
_cell.angle_beta   90.00
_cell.angle_gamma   90.00
#
_symmetry.space_group_name_H-M   'P 1'
#
loop_
_entity.id
_entity.type
_entity.pdbx_description
1 polymer ?
#
loop_
_entity_poly.entity_id
_entity_poly.type
_entity_poly.pdbx_seq_one_letter_code
_entity_poly.pdbx_strand_id
1 'polypeptide(L)'
;MAPKKKGRGKGTPVVDGLAPEDMTKEQVEGHIGRIREELDREREERNYFQLERDKIHTFWEITRRQLEEKKAELRNKDREMEEAEERHQVEIKVYKQKVKHLLYEHQNNLTEMKAEGTVAMKLAQKEHRTQEGTLRKDMRALKVELKEQELANEVVVKNLRLKHTEEITKLRNDFERQVREIEAKYDKKMKMLRDELDLRRKTEIHEYG
;
A
#
# COMPACT_ATOMS: atom_id res chain seq x y z
N MET A 1 -57.54 -88.97 -9.19
CA MET A 1 -58.83 -89.44 -9.72
C MET A 1 -59.32 -88.46 -10.76
N ALA A 2 -59.40 -88.87 -12.02
CA ALA A 2 -60.13 -88.14 -13.05
C ALA A 2 -61.60 -88.60 -13.03
N PRO A 3 -62.59 -87.71 -13.21
CA PRO A 3 -63.91 -88.13 -13.66
C PRO A 3 -64.02 -87.94 -15.17
N LYS A 4 -64.45 -89.01 -15.85
CA LYS A 4 -64.81 -89.06 -17.26
C LYS A 4 -66.33 -88.88 -17.41
N LYS A 5 -66.69 -88.11 -18.45
CA LYS A 5 -67.87 -88.21 -19.34
C LYS A 5 -69.29 -87.92 -18.81
N LYS A 6 -69.97 -87.02 -19.53
CA LYS A 6 -71.22 -87.24 -20.30
C LYS A 6 -71.31 -86.13 -21.35
N GLY A 7 -71.32 -86.42 -22.65
CA GLY A 7 -72.55 -86.72 -23.39
C GLY A 7 -73.01 -85.47 -24.12
N ARG A 8 -72.36 -85.14 -25.23
CA ARG A 8 -72.64 -83.99 -26.09
C ARG A 8 -73.95 -84.24 -26.85
N GLY A 9 -75.07 -83.73 -26.34
CA GLY A 9 -76.30 -83.60 -27.10
C GLY A 9 -76.06 -82.57 -28.22
N LYS A 10 -76.15 -83.02 -29.47
CA LYS A 10 -76.06 -82.14 -30.65
C LYS A 10 -77.41 -81.45 -30.78
N GLY A 11 -77.61 -80.36 -30.04
CA GLY A 11 -78.76 -79.47 -30.26
C GLY A 11 -78.68 -78.95 -31.71
N THR A 12 -79.78 -79.05 -32.44
CA THR A 12 -79.93 -78.43 -33.76
C THR A 12 -79.60 -76.94 -33.62
N PRO A 13 -78.72 -76.38 -34.46
CA PRO A 13 -78.39 -74.96 -34.37
C PRO A 13 -79.63 -74.15 -34.74
N VAL A 14 -80.28 -73.57 -33.74
CA VAL A 14 -81.40 -72.65 -33.95
C VAL A 14 -80.82 -71.32 -34.39
N VAL A 15 -81.21 -70.86 -35.58
CA VAL A 15 -80.84 -69.53 -36.10
C VAL A 15 -82.09 -68.68 -35.96
N ASP A 16 -82.05 -67.62 -35.14
CA ASP A 16 -83.18 -66.68 -34.96
C ASP A 16 -84.53 -67.34 -34.63
N GLY A 17 -84.51 -68.36 -33.76
CA GLY A 17 -85.72 -68.99 -33.22
C GLY A 17 -86.40 -70.04 -34.10
N LEU A 18 -85.88 -70.33 -35.31
CA LEU A 18 -86.37 -71.39 -36.20
C LEU A 18 -85.31 -72.47 -36.46
N ALA A 19 -85.75 -73.70 -36.71
CA ALA A 19 -84.86 -74.76 -37.18
C ALA A 19 -84.40 -74.44 -38.61
N PRO A 20 -83.11 -74.68 -38.97
CA PRO A 20 -82.59 -74.37 -40.30
C PRO A 20 -83.33 -75.05 -41.45
N GLU A 21 -84.04 -76.14 -41.13
CA GLU A 21 -84.82 -76.97 -42.04
C GLU A 21 -86.20 -76.36 -42.38
N ASP A 22 -86.69 -75.40 -41.58
CA ASP A 22 -88.01 -74.78 -41.69
C ASP A 22 -87.98 -73.33 -42.23
N MET A 23 -86.80 -72.80 -42.58
CA MET A 23 -86.65 -71.44 -43.12
C MET A 23 -86.90 -71.38 -44.62
N THR A 24 -87.63 -70.35 -45.08
CA THR A 24 -87.74 -70.07 -46.52
C THR A 24 -86.42 -69.49 -47.07
N LYS A 25 -86.16 -69.68 -48.37
CA LYS A 25 -84.94 -69.20 -49.04
C LYS A 25 -84.67 -67.71 -48.77
N GLU A 26 -85.70 -66.87 -48.82
CA GLU A 26 -85.61 -65.43 -48.57
C GLU A 26 -85.23 -65.10 -47.11
N GLN A 27 -85.73 -65.90 -46.14
CA GLN A 27 -85.36 -65.74 -44.72
C GLN A 27 -83.90 -66.10 -44.49
N VAL A 28 -83.41 -67.18 -45.10
CA VAL A 28 -81.98 -67.57 -45.02
C VAL A 28 -81.09 -66.51 -45.67
N GLU A 29 -81.46 -65.99 -46.84
CA GLU A 29 -80.71 -64.93 -47.52
C GLU A 29 -80.67 -63.62 -46.71
N GLY A 30 -81.79 -63.22 -46.07
CA GLY A 30 -81.83 -62.07 -45.17
C GLY A 30 -80.98 -62.27 -43.91
N HIS A 31 -80.90 -63.48 -43.36
CA HIS A 31 -80.05 -63.80 -42.21
C HIS A 31 -78.56 -63.76 -42.60
N ILE A 32 -78.21 -64.27 -43.78
CA ILE A 32 -76.85 -64.15 -44.33
C ILE A 32 -76.47 -62.67 -44.51
N GLY A 33 -77.40 -61.83 -44.97
CA GLY A 33 -77.22 -60.39 -45.07
C GLY A 33 -76.89 -59.75 -43.73
N ARG A 34 -77.72 -59.98 -42.70
CA ARG A 34 -77.51 -59.46 -41.35
C ARG A 34 -76.19 -59.90 -40.72
N ILE A 35 -75.85 -61.18 -40.84
CA ILE A 35 -74.58 -61.72 -40.31
C ILE A 35 -73.37 -61.09 -41.01
N ARG A 36 -73.47 -60.78 -42.32
CA ARG A 36 -72.39 -60.08 -43.04
C ARG A 36 -72.24 -58.64 -42.58
N GLU A 37 -73.34 -57.92 -42.40
CA GLU A 37 -73.33 -56.55 -41.88
C GLU A 37 -72.79 -56.49 -40.44
N GLU A 38 -73.16 -57.44 -39.59
CA GLU A 38 -72.60 -57.58 -38.24
C GLU A 38 -71.10 -57.90 -38.27
N LEU A 39 -70.67 -58.82 -39.15
CA LEU A 39 -69.26 -59.15 -39.32
C LEU A 39 -68.43 -57.95 -39.79
N ASP A 40 -68.95 -57.17 -40.74
CA ASP A 40 -68.24 -55.99 -41.24
C ASP A 40 -68.22 -54.87 -40.18
N ARG A 41 -69.30 -54.67 -39.42
CA ARG A 41 -69.30 -53.76 -38.26
C ARG A 41 -68.29 -54.18 -37.20
N GLU A 42 -68.24 -55.46 -36.82
CA GLU A 42 -67.26 -55.98 -35.86
C GLU A 42 -65.81 -55.83 -36.36
N ARG A 43 -65.58 -55.91 -37.68
CA ARG A 43 -64.26 -55.65 -38.28
C ARG A 43 -63.86 -54.19 -38.18
N GLU A 44 -64.78 -53.27 -38.47
CA GLU A 44 -64.54 -51.83 -38.32
C GLU A 44 -64.28 -51.46 -36.86
N GLU A 45 -65.08 -51.98 -35.92
CA GLU A 45 -64.88 -51.77 -34.48
C GLU A 45 -63.54 -52.32 -34.02
N ARG A 46 -63.16 -53.54 -34.43
CA ARG A 46 -61.84 -54.11 -34.12
C ARG A 46 -60.71 -53.23 -34.64
N ASN A 47 -60.81 -52.73 -35.88
CA ASN A 47 -59.81 -51.85 -36.46
C ASN A 47 -59.70 -50.54 -35.67
N TYR A 48 -60.84 -49.93 -35.34
CA TYR A 48 -60.91 -48.74 -34.52
C TYR A 48 -60.24 -48.93 -33.15
N PHE A 49 -60.59 -49.99 -32.42
CA PHE A 49 -59.98 -50.28 -31.12
C PHE A 49 -58.50 -50.61 -31.22
N GLN A 50 -58.04 -51.19 -32.33
CA GLN A 50 -56.63 -51.42 -32.57
C GLN A 50 -55.86 -50.10 -32.75
N LEU A 51 -56.38 -49.18 -33.55
CA LEU A 51 -55.77 -47.85 -33.73
C LEU A 51 -55.73 -47.05 -32.42
N GLU A 52 -56.81 -47.07 -31.64
CA GLU A 52 -56.84 -46.40 -30.34
C GLU A 52 -55.87 -47.05 -29.34
N ARG A 53 -55.76 -48.38 -29.32
CA ARG A 53 -54.75 -49.08 -28.49
C ARG A 53 -53.33 -48.69 -28.87
N ASP A 54 -53.02 -48.66 -30.17
CA ASP A 54 -51.67 -48.37 -30.66
C ASP A 54 -51.31 -46.89 -30.42
N LYS A 55 -52.30 -45.99 -30.52
CA LYS A 55 -52.18 -44.58 -30.14
C LYS A 55 -51.90 -44.42 -28.64
N ILE A 56 -52.65 -45.11 -27.78
CA ILE A 56 -52.42 -45.10 -26.32
C ILE A 56 -51.03 -45.65 -25.98
N HIS A 57 -50.59 -46.73 -26.63
CA HIS A 57 -49.24 -47.26 -26.45
C HIS A 57 -48.17 -46.24 -26.83
N THR A 58 -48.33 -45.59 -27.98
CA THR A 58 -47.39 -44.54 -28.44
C THR A 58 -47.31 -43.39 -27.45
N PHE A 59 -48.46 -42.89 -26.96
CA PHE A 59 -48.47 -41.85 -25.94
C PHE A 59 -47.81 -42.30 -24.64
N TRP A 60 -48.05 -43.54 -24.21
CA TRP A 60 -47.44 -44.10 -23.02
C TRP A 60 -45.91 -44.21 -23.16
N GLU A 61 -45.41 -44.69 -24.29
CA GLU A 61 -43.96 -44.77 -24.55
C GLU A 61 -43.30 -43.39 -24.57
N ILE A 62 -43.91 -42.42 -25.24
CA ILE A 62 -43.41 -41.03 -25.30
C ILE A 62 -43.38 -40.43 -23.89
N THR A 63 -44.49 -40.51 -23.14
CA THR A 63 -44.57 -39.91 -21.81
C THR A 63 -43.66 -40.60 -20.80
N ARG A 64 -43.50 -41.93 -20.90
CA ARG A 64 -42.52 -42.67 -20.10
C ARG A 64 -41.10 -42.22 -20.40
N ARG A 65 -40.72 -42.11 -21.68
CA ARG A 65 -39.39 -41.64 -22.08
C ARG A 65 -39.14 -40.21 -21.58
N GLN A 66 -40.10 -39.31 -21.75
CA GLN A 66 -40.01 -37.93 -21.25
C GLN A 66 -39.84 -37.89 -19.72
N LEU A 67 -40.54 -38.75 -18.99
CA LEU A 67 -40.37 -38.85 -17.53
C LEU A 67 -38.96 -39.34 -17.15
N GLU A 68 -38.42 -40.33 -17.87
CA GLU A 68 -37.06 -40.82 -17.65
C GLU A 68 -36.00 -39.74 -17.96
N GLU A 69 -36.17 -39.00 -19.06
CA GLU A 69 -35.33 -37.86 -19.43
C GLU A 69 -35.39 -36.76 -18.34
N LYS A 70 -36.58 -36.37 -17.88
CA LYS A 70 -36.72 -35.35 -16.82
C LYS A 70 -36.14 -35.80 -15.49
N LYS A 71 -36.25 -37.08 -15.14
CA LYS A 71 -35.57 -37.65 -13.95
C LYS A 71 -34.05 -37.64 -14.07
N ALA A 72 -33.51 -37.81 -15.29
CA ALA A 72 -32.08 -37.70 -15.53
C ALA A 72 -31.61 -36.23 -15.43
N GLU A 73 -32.35 -35.31 -16.04
CA GLU A 73 -32.09 -33.86 -15.94
C GLU A 73 -32.09 -33.37 -14.49
N LEU A 74 -33.07 -33.78 -13.67
CA LEU A 74 -33.14 -33.42 -12.26
C LEU A 74 -31.89 -33.89 -11.50
N ARG A 75 -31.48 -35.15 -11.66
CA ARG A 75 -30.26 -35.68 -11.01
C ARG A 75 -29.00 -34.94 -11.44
N ASN A 76 -28.90 -34.55 -12.71
CA ASN A 76 -27.78 -33.76 -13.19
C ASN A 76 -27.79 -32.35 -12.57
N LYS A 77 -28.97 -31.74 -12.44
CA LYS A 77 -29.12 -30.42 -11.80
C LYS A 77 -28.78 -30.46 -10.31
N ASP A 78 -29.21 -31.49 -9.59
CA ASP A 78 -28.84 -31.69 -8.19
C ASP A 78 -27.33 -31.79 -8.03
N ARG A 79 -26.66 -32.56 -8.90
CA ARG A 79 -25.21 -32.67 -8.90
C ARG A 79 -24.50 -31.36 -9.24
N GLU A 80 -24.99 -30.62 -10.24
CA GLU A 80 -24.46 -29.30 -10.59
C GLU A 80 -24.58 -28.31 -9.41
N MET A 81 -25.69 -28.37 -8.66
CA MET A 81 -25.88 -27.55 -7.46
C MET A 81 -24.88 -27.92 -6.37
N GLU A 82 -24.72 -29.22 -6.07
CA GLU A 82 -23.73 -29.71 -5.09
C GLU A 82 -22.31 -29.26 -5.45
N GLU A 83 -21.88 -29.42 -6.71
CA GLU A 83 -20.56 -28.99 -7.16
C GLU A 83 -20.37 -27.48 -7.09
N ALA A 84 -21.42 -26.69 -7.34
CA ALA A 84 -21.37 -25.23 -7.22
C ALA A 84 -21.25 -24.79 -5.76
N GLU A 85 -21.98 -25.44 -4.85
CA GLU A 85 -21.88 -25.20 -3.41
C GLU A 85 -20.49 -25.55 -2.87
N GLU A 86 -19.93 -26.71 -3.25
CA GLU A 86 -18.57 -27.10 -2.87
C GLU A 86 -17.52 -26.09 -3.34
N ARG A 87 -17.60 -25.67 -4.61
CA ARG A 87 -16.73 -24.62 -5.17
C ARG A 87 -16.84 -23.33 -4.38
N HIS A 88 -18.06 -22.88 -4.11
CA HIS A 88 -18.30 -21.66 -3.35
C HIS A 88 -17.74 -21.74 -1.92
N GLN A 89 -17.88 -22.89 -1.25
CA GLN A 89 -17.29 -23.10 0.07
C GLN A 89 -15.76 -23.04 0.05
N VAL A 90 -15.12 -23.60 -0.98
CA VAL A 90 -13.65 -23.51 -1.16
C VAL A 90 -13.23 -22.06 -1.38
N GLU A 91 -13.94 -21.31 -2.22
CA GLU A 91 -13.68 -19.88 -2.45
C GLU A 91 -13.78 -19.08 -1.15
N ILE A 92 -14.83 -19.27 -0.36
CA ILE A 92 -14.97 -18.62 0.96
C ILE A 92 -13.76 -18.92 1.85
N LYS A 93 -13.28 -20.16 1.89
CA LYS A 93 -12.10 -20.54 2.69
C LYS A 93 -10.84 -19.82 2.20
N VAL A 94 -10.63 -19.75 0.89
CA VAL A 94 -9.49 -19.04 0.28
C VAL A 94 -9.55 -17.54 0.60
N TYR A 95 -10.72 -16.91 0.41
CA TYR A 95 -10.90 -15.49 0.73
C TYR A 95 -10.69 -15.22 2.23
N LYS A 96 -11.22 -16.07 3.11
CA LYS A 96 -10.99 -15.97 4.55
C LYS A 96 -9.51 -16.06 4.89
N GLN A 97 -8.77 -16.96 4.25
CA GLN A 97 -7.32 -17.08 4.45
C GLN A 97 -6.57 -15.85 3.92
N LYS A 98 -6.96 -15.32 2.75
CA LYS A 98 -6.38 -14.12 2.16
C LYS A 98 -6.58 -12.89 3.07
N VAL A 99 -7.77 -12.72 3.65
CA VAL A 99 -8.04 -11.66 4.62
C VAL A 99 -7.17 -11.83 5.87
N LYS A 100 -7.07 -13.05 6.42
CA LYS A 100 -6.19 -13.30 7.58
C LYS A 100 -4.73 -12.95 7.29
N HIS A 101 -4.23 -13.34 6.13
CA HIS A 101 -2.86 -13.05 5.72
C HIS A 101 -2.62 -11.54 5.57
N LEU A 102 -3.51 -10.83 4.88
CA LEU A 102 -3.41 -9.37 4.75
C LEU A 102 -3.43 -8.64 6.10
N LEU A 103 -4.29 -9.06 7.02
CA LEU A 103 -4.34 -8.48 8.37
C LEU A 103 -3.04 -8.75 9.15
N TYR A 104 -2.49 -9.95 9.02
CA TYR A 104 -1.23 -10.31 9.66
C TYR A 104 -0.05 -9.51 9.09
N GLU A 105 0.06 -9.41 7.76
CA GLU A 105 1.09 -8.59 7.11
C GLU A 105 0.98 -7.13 7.51
N HIS A 106 -0.22 -6.55 7.48
CA HIS A 106 -0.43 -5.17 7.90
C HIS A 106 -0.01 -4.95 9.36
N GLN A 107 -0.35 -5.87 10.27
CA GLN A 107 0.03 -5.78 11.67
C GLN A 107 1.55 -5.89 11.87
N ASN A 108 2.20 -6.78 11.12
CA ASN A 108 3.66 -6.92 11.14
C ASN A 108 4.34 -5.64 10.64
N ASN A 109 3.94 -5.14 9.45
CA ASN A 109 4.50 -3.93 8.87
C ASN A 109 4.33 -2.72 9.79
N LEU A 110 3.16 -2.59 10.44
CA LEU A 110 2.91 -1.52 11.41
C LEU A 110 3.83 -1.64 12.64
N THR A 111 4.07 -2.86 13.11
CA THR A 111 4.93 -3.12 14.28
C THR A 111 6.39 -2.82 13.94
N GLU A 112 6.85 -3.24 12.76
CA GLU A 112 8.19 -2.98 12.25
C GLU A 112 8.43 -1.48 12.06
N MET A 113 7.54 -0.77 11.34
CA MET A 113 7.67 0.69 11.16
C MET A 113 7.69 1.45 12.50
N LYS A 114 6.91 1.03 13.49
CA LYS A 114 6.93 1.65 14.82
C LYS A 114 8.26 1.41 15.54
N ALA A 115 8.82 0.21 15.43
CA ALA A 115 10.11 -0.13 16.02
C ALA A 115 11.23 0.67 15.34
N GLU A 116 11.28 0.66 14.01
CA GLU A 116 12.23 1.42 13.21
C GLU A 116 12.15 2.93 13.50
N GLY A 117 10.93 3.49 13.50
CA GLY A 117 10.71 4.90 13.82
C GLY A 117 11.19 5.28 15.22
N THR A 118 11.00 4.40 16.21
CA THR A 118 11.49 4.62 17.58
C THR A 118 13.02 4.61 17.64
N VAL A 119 13.67 3.69 16.92
CA VAL A 119 15.14 3.61 16.85
C VAL A 119 15.72 4.83 16.14
N ALA A 120 15.15 5.20 14.99
CA ALA A 120 15.56 6.37 14.22
C ALA A 120 15.44 7.66 15.06
N MET A 121 14.31 7.84 15.77
CA MET A 121 14.11 8.99 16.64
C MET A 121 15.13 9.05 17.78
N LYS A 122 15.42 7.91 18.43
CA LYS A 122 16.45 7.85 19.48
C LYS A 122 17.84 8.17 18.95
N LEU A 123 18.17 7.69 17.75
CA LEU A 123 19.46 7.96 17.11
C LEU A 123 19.59 9.45 16.79
N ALA A 124 18.59 10.05 16.16
CA ALA A 124 18.55 11.48 15.85
C ALA A 124 18.64 12.33 17.14
N GLN A 125 17.94 11.95 18.21
CA GLN A 125 18.02 12.65 19.49
C GLN A 125 19.41 12.55 20.12
N LYS A 126 20.07 11.39 20.03
CA LYS A 126 21.44 11.21 20.53
C LYS A 126 22.44 12.04 19.73
N GLU A 127 22.29 12.07 18.42
CA GLU A 127 23.13 12.87 17.53
C GLU A 127 22.97 14.37 17.84
N HIS A 128 21.74 14.86 17.92
CA HIS A 128 21.46 16.25 18.27
C HIS A 128 22.06 16.64 19.63
N ARG A 129 21.91 15.78 20.66
CA ARG A 129 22.53 16.03 21.97
C ARG A 129 24.05 16.10 21.89
N THR A 130 24.65 15.28 21.03
CA THR A 130 26.11 15.26 20.82
C THR A 130 26.56 16.55 20.14
N GLN A 131 25.89 16.96 19.06
CA GLN A 131 26.14 18.22 18.35
C GLN A 131 25.94 19.45 19.25
N GLU A 132 24.90 19.46 20.06
CA GLU A 132 24.68 20.54 21.04
C GLU A 132 25.81 20.59 22.08
N GLY A 133 26.28 19.41 22.52
CA GLY A 133 27.42 19.28 23.42
C GLY A 133 28.72 19.82 22.83
N THR A 134 29.00 19.57 21.55
CA THR A 134 30.19 20.10 20.86
C THR A 134 30.08 21.61 20.68
N LEU A 135 28.95 22.12 20.18
CA LEU A 135 28.73 23.55 20.00
C LEU A 135 28.88 24.33 21.33
N ARG A 136 28.37 23.79 22.44
CA ARG A 136 28.55 24.39 23.77
C ARG A 136 30.01 24.44 24.20
N LYS A 137 30.82 23.43 23.85
CA LYS A 137 32.26 23.41 24.14
C LYS A 137 32.99 24.44 23.29
N ASP A 138 32.71 24.46 21.98
CA ASP A 138 33.33 25.36 21.02
C ASP A 138 33.04 26.83 21.37
N MET A 139 31.79 27.13 21.72
CA MET A 139 31.39 28.47 22.19
C MET A 139 32.18 28.90 23.43
N ARG A 140 32.42 27.98 24.39
CA ARG A 140 33.23 28.30 25.57
C ARG A 140 34.70 28.51 25.20
N ALA A 141 35.26 27.68 24.32
CA ALA A 141 36.63 27.82 23.85
C ALA A 141 36.84 29.16 23.14
N LEU A 142 35.96 29.52 22.20
CA LEU A 142 35.99 30.81 21.49
C LEU A 142 35.89 32.00 22.44
N LYS A 143 35.07 31.89 23.51
CA LYS A 143 34.96 32.96 24.52
C LYS A 143 36.25 33.16 25.31
N VAL A 144 36.96 32.08 25.62
CA VAL A 144 38.27 32.14 26.28
C VAL A 144 39.29 32.74 25.34
N GLU A 145 39.38 32.24 24.10
CA GLU A 145 40.31 32.74 23.08
C GLU A 145 40.11 34.24 22.80
N LEU A 146 38.85 34.69 22.70
CA LEU A 146 38.53 36.11 22.56
C LEU A 146 39.06 36.92 23.75
N LYS A 147 38.90 36.42 24.97
CA LYS A 147 39.36 37.12 26.18
C LYS A 147 40.89 37.18 26.26
N GLU A 148 41.56 36.11 25.86
CA GLU A 148 43.03 36.06 25.76
C GLU A 148 43.54 37.06 24.72
N GLN A 149 42.88 37.14 23.56
CA GLN A 149 43.20 38.10 22.51
C GLN A 149 42.99 39.55 22.97
N GLU A 150 41.89 39.85 23.67
CA GLU A 150 41.64 41.17 24.26
C GLU A 150 42.76 41.57 25.23
N LEU A 151 43.17 40.66 26.13
CA LEU A 151 44.22 40.92 27.10
C LEU A 151 45.59 41.12 26.43
N ALA A 152 45.91 40.29 25.44
CA ALA A 152 47.14 40.44 24.66
C ALA A 152 47.20 41.79 23.94
N ASN A 153 46.08 42.22 23.34
CA ASN A 153 45.97 43.54 22.70
C ASN A 153 46.15 44.69 23.71
N GLU A 154 45.58 44.58 24.91
CA GLU A 154 45.75 45.58 25.97
C GLU A 154 47.23 45.72 26.36
N VAL A 155 47.96 44.61 26.49
CA VAL A 155 49.40 44.60 26.76
C VAL A 155 50.18 45.28 25.64
N VAL A 156 49.85 45.00 24.37
CA VAL A 156 50.48 45.65 23.21
C VAL A 156 50.27 47.17 23.24
N VAL A 157 49.04 47.62 23.49
CA VAL A 157 48.71 49.06 23.59
C VAL A 157 49.48 49.72 24.74
N LYS A 158 49.55 49.06 25.90
CA LYS A 158 50.30 49.58 27.06
C LYS A 158 51.80 49.71 26.75
N ASN A 159 52.39 48.71 26.10
CA ASN A 159 53.79 48.73 25.69
C ASN A 159 54.07 49.83 24.67
N LEU A 160 53.17 50.06 23.71
CA LEU A 160 53.29 51.16 22.75
C LEU A 160 53.26 52.52 23.44
N ARG A 161 52.34 52.72 24.40
CA ARG A 161 52.26 53.96 25.19
C ARG A 161 53.52 54.21 26.03
N LEU A 162 54.07 53.16 26.63
CA LEU A 162 55.31 53.25 27.40
C LEU A 162 56.49 53.67 26.50
N LYS A 163 56.69 52.98 25.36
CA LYS A 163 57.72 53.34 24.39
C LYS A 163 57.60 54.78 23.90
N HIS A 164 56.39 55.21 23.58
CA HIS A 164 56.15 56.59 23.16
C HIS A 164 56.55 57.61 24.26
N THR A 165 56.27 57.30 25.53
CA THR A 165 56.63 58.15 26.67
C THR A 165 58.14 58.20 26.89
N GLU A 166 58.83 57.07 26.72
CA GLU A 166 60.30 56.99 26.75
C GLU A 166 60.92 57.82 25.63
N GLU A 167 60.39 57.73 24.40
CA GLU A 167 60.84 58.52 23.25
C GLU A 167 60.64 60.02 23.47
N ILE A 168 59.48 60.45 23.97
CA ILE A 168 59.22 61.87 24.32
C ILE A 168 60.22 62.34 25.37
N THR A 169 60.46 61.54 26.41
CA THR A 169 61.40 61.91 27.48
C THR A 169 62.83 62.05 26.95
N LYS A 170 63.26 61.12 26.08
CA LYS A 170 64.57 61.22 25.40
C LYS A 170 64.67 62.51 24.58
N LEU A 171 63.65 62.80 23.77
CA LEU A 171 63.61 64.01 22.95
C LEU A 171 63.69 65.29 23.79
N ARG A 172 62.94 65.35 24.91
CA ARG A 172 62.99 66.48 25.85
C ARG A 172 64.38 66.66 26.45
N ASN A 173 65.00 65.57 26.90
CA ASN A 173 66.36 65.61 27.47
C ASN A 173 67.39 66.07 26.43
N ASP A 174 67.26 65.64 25.17
CA ASP A 174 68.12 66.09 24.08
C ASP A 174 67.94 67.58 23.78
N PHE A 175 66.70 68.08 23.75
CA PHE A 175 66.42 69.51 23.58
C PHE A 175 66.96 70.34 24.75
N GLU A 176 66.75 69.91 26.00
CA GLU A 176 67.34 70.59 27.16
C GLU A 176 68.86 70.65 27.10
N ARG A 177 69.52 69.56 26.68
CA ARG A 177 70.97 69.54 26.48
C ARG A 177 71.38 70.56 25.43
N GLN A 178 70.69 70.59 24.28
CA GLN A 178 70.98 71.55 23.21
C GLN A 178 70.79 73.00 23.66
N VAL A 179 69.73 73.30 24.41
CA VAL A 179 69.50 74.64 24.98
C VAL A 179 70.64 75.05 25.90
N ARG A 180 71.03 74.19 26.86
CA ARG A 180 72.16 74.47 27.78
C ARG A 180 73.48 74.66 27.04
N GLU A 181 73.73 73.88 25.99
CA GLU A 181 74.92 74.03 25.15
C GLU A 181 74.92 75.37 24.40
N ILE A 182 73.76 75.83 23.91
CA ILE A 182 73.61 77.13 23.25
C ILE A 182 73.82 78.27 24.26
N GLU A 183 73.15 78.21 25.40
CA GLU A 183 73.30 79.20 26.49
C GLU A 183 74.77 79.31 26.91
N ALA A 184 75.43 78.19 27.17
CA ALA A 184 76.86 78.17 27.53
C ALA A 184 77.76 78.76 26.44
N LYS A 185 77.46 78.51 25.15
CA LYS A 185 78.19 79.11 24.02
C LYS A 185 78.02 80.63 24.00
N TYR A 186 76.80 81.13 24.20
CA TYR A 186 76.54 82.58 24.20
C TYR A 186 77.09 83.27 25.45
N ASP A 187 77.02 82.66 26.63
CA ASP A 187 77.65 83.17 27.85
C ASP A 187 79.16 83.29 27.68
N LYS A 188 79.80 82.27 27.09
CA LYS A 188 81.23 82.31 26.78
C LYS A 188 81.58 83.43 25.80
N LYS A 189 80.79 83.62 24.73
CA LYS A 189 80.96 84.74 23.79
C LYS A 189 80.81 86.09 24.49
N MET A 190 79.79 86.26 25.33
CA MET A 190 79.53 87.50 26.06
C MET A 190 80.65 87.81 27.07
N LYS A 191 81.23 86.79 27.69
CA LYS A 191 82.40 86.93 28.56
C LYS A 191 83.64 87.35 27.78
N MET A 192 83.95 86.67 26.66
CA MET A 192 85.08 87.05 25.80
C MET A 192 84.95 88.48 25.26
N LEU A 193 83.75 88.89 24.84
CA LEU A 193 83.51 90.26 24.37
C LEU A 193 83.73 91.30 25.48
N ARG A 194 83.29 91.00 26.71
CA ARG A 194 83.57 91.83 27.89
C ARG A 194 85.07 91.92 28.16
N ASP A 195 85.76 90.78 28.18
CA ASP A 195 87.20 90.70 28.41
C ASP A 195 87.98 91.48 27.31
N GLU A 196 87.54 91.41 26.04
CA GLU A 196 88.13 92.16 24.92
C GLU A 196 87.91 93.67 25.05
N LEU A 197 86.69 94.11 25.41
CA LEU A 197 86.39 95.53 25.63
C LEU A 197 87.16 96.10 26.83
N ASP A 198 87.29 95.33 27.91
CA ASP A 198 88.11 95.71 29.06
C ASP A 198 89.59 95.78 28.71
N LEU A 199 90.09 94.87 27.86
CA LEU A 199 91.45 94.92 27.36
C LEU A 199 91.68 96.15 26.48
N ARG A 200 90.76 96.45 25.54
CA ARG A 200 90.81 97.67 24.72
C ARG A 200 90.81 98.94 25.57
N ARG A 201 89.95 99.01 26.57
CA ARG A 201 89.91 100.12 27.52
C ARG A 201 91.25 100.27 28.26
N LYS A 202 91.86 99.16 28.71
CA LYS A 202 93.17 99.17 29.37
C LYS A 202 94.30 99.59 28.42
N THR A 203 94.29 99.16 27.16
CA THR A 203 95.28 99.58 26.16
C THR A 203 95.12 101.03 25.76
N GLU A 204 93.88 101.54 25.61
CA GLU A 204 93.62 102.96 25.37
C GLU A 204 94.09 103.84 26.54
N ILE A 205 93.93 103.37 27.79
CA ILE A 205 94.49 104.05 28.98
C ILE A 205 96.04 104.01 28.98
N HIS A 206 96.67 103.02 28.35
CA HIS A 206 98.13 102.89 28.27
C HIS A 206 98.76 103.62 27.07
N GLU A 207 98.02 103.81 25.97
CA GLU A 207 98.50 104.54 24.78
C GLU A 207 98.21 106.05 24.83
N TYR A 208 97.24 106.50 25.65
CA TYR A 208 96.86 107.91 25.79
C TYR A 208 97.06 108.50 27.20
N GLY A 209 97.79 107.80 28.08
CA GLY A 209 98.23 108.29 29.40
C GLY A 209 99.75 108.33 29.49
#